data_AF-A0A2E5S5N3-F1
#
_entry.id   AF-A0A2E5S5N3-F1
#
_cell.length_a   1.000
_cell.length_b   1.000
_cell.length_c   1.000
_cell.angle_alpha   90.00
_cell.angle_beta   90.00
_cell.angle_gamma   90.00
#
_symmetry.space_group_name_H-M   'P 1'
#
loop_
_entity.id
_entity.type
_entity.pdbx_description
1 polymer ?
#
loop_
_entity_poly.entity_id
_entity_poly.type
_entity_poly.pdbx_seq_one_letter_code
_entity_poly.pdbx_strand_id
1 'polypeptide(L)'
;MIEDFKKRFYVSLVLTIPILALSKMIQGFLGFDLSIPYQSYVVFALSTVLFFYGGWPFLAGLLDEVKKLQPGMMTLIGLAITVAYVYSSAIVFGLPG
;
A
#
# COMPACT_ATOMS: atom_id res chain seq x y z
N MET A 1 -14.82 -14.72 -9.93
CA MET A 1 -14.79 -14.38 -8.49
C MET A 1 -13.51 -14.84 -7.80
N ILE A 2 -13.28 -16.14 -7.54
CA ILE A 2 -12.03 -16.59 -6.88
C ILE A 2 -10.78 -16.33 -7.75
N GLU A 3 -10.88 -16.50 -9.07
CA GLU A 3 -9.77 -16.22 -9.99
C GLU A 3 -9.36 -14.75 -9.99
N ASP A 4 -10.31 -13.83 -9.85
CA ASP A 4 -10.03 -12.38 -9.81
C ASP A 4 -9.29 -12.00 -8.53
N PHE A 5 -9.69 -12.57 -7.38
CA PHE A 5 -8.98 -12.40 -6.12
C PHE A 5 -7.60 -13.05 -6.16
N LYS A 6 -7.45 -14.23 -6.78
CA LYS A 6 -6.13 -14.86 -6.97
C LYS A 6 -5.23 -13.98 -7.84
N LYS A 7 -5.71 -13.48 -8.97
CA LYS A 7 -4.93 -12.58 -9.84
C LYS A 7 -4.50 -11.32 -9.09
N ARG A 8 -5.43 -10.67 -8.38
CA ARG A 8 -5.11 -9.49 -7.56
C ARG A 8 -4.09 -9.81 -6.48
N PHE A 9 -4.23 -10.93 -5.78
CA PHE A 9 -3.28 -11.38 -4.77
C PHE A 9 -1.87 -11.56 -5.35
N TYR A 10 -1.73 -12.29 -6.46
CA TYR A 10 -0.41 -12.51 -7.07
C TYR A 10 0.20 -11.21 -7.60
N VAL A 11 -0.59 -10.35 -8.26
CA VAL A 11 -0.10 -9.05 -8.74
C VAL A 11 0.34 -8.17 -7.57
N SER A 12 -0.46 -8.09 -6.51
CA SER A 12 -0.11 -7.36 -5.29
C SER A 12 1.14 -7.92 -4.63
N LEU A 13 1.27 -9.24 -4.53
CA LEU A 13 2.44 -9.90 -3.95
C LEU A 13 3.72 -9.57 -4.75
N VAL A 14 3.66 -9.66 -6.08
CA VAL A 14 4.78 -9.32 -6.96
C VAL A 14 5.14 -7.84 -6.85
N LEU A 15 4.16 -6.94 -6.72
CA LEU A 15 4.38 -5.51 -6.49
C LEU A 15 4.98 -5.21 -5.11
N THR A 16 4.63 -5.98 -4.09
CA THR A 16 5.17 -5.78 -2.73
C THR A 16 6.67 -6.07 -2.67
N ILE A 17 7.18 -7.04 -3.43
CA ILE A 17 8.61 -7.38 -3.45
C ILE A 17 9.52 -6.18 -3.76
N PRO A 18 9.37 -5.47 -4.90
CA PRO A 18 10.20 -4.31 -5.21
C PRO A 18 9.96 -3.14 -4.24
N ILE A 19 8.72 -2.95 -3.74
CA ILE A 19 8.44 -1.92 -2.72
C ILE A 19 9.25 -2.18 -1.45
N LEU A 20 9.29 -3.42 -0.97
CA LEU A 20 10.07 -3.79 0.21
C LEU A 20 11.57 -3.67 -0.06
N ALA A 21 12.06 -4.15 -1.19
CA ALA A 21 13.48 -4.06 -1.54
C ALA A 21 13.98 -2.59 -1.66
N LEU A 22 13.11 -1.69 -2.10
CA LEU A 22 13.39 -0.25 -2.21
C LEU A 22 13.05 0.53 -0.92
N SER A 23 12.51 -0.10 0.12
CA SER A 23 12.20 0.60 1.36
C SER A 23 13.46 0.74 2.22
N LYS A 24 13.84 1.97 2.57
CA LYS A 24 15.00 2.24 3.43
C LYS A 24 14.93 1.54 4.79
N MET A 25 13.72 1.35 5.33
CA MET A 25 13.52 0.61 6.58
C MET A 25 13.91 -0.86 6.43
N ILE A 26 13.53 -1.50 5.33
CA ILE A 26 13.85 -2.90 5.02
C ILE A 26 15.35 -3.05 4.70
N GLN A 27 15.90 -2.11 3.94
CA GLN A 27 17.33 -2.01 3.64
C GLN A 27 18.18 -1.94 4.92
N GLY A 28 17.81 -1.05 5.84
CA GLY A 28 18.47 -0.92 7.14
C GLY A 28 18.37 -2.19 8.00
N PHE A 29 17.24 -2.91 7.93
CA PHE A 29 17.05 -4.17 8.64
C PHE A 29 17.89 -5.32 8.07
N LEU A 30 18.03 -5.39 6.74
CA LEU A 30 18.77 -6.44 6.03
C LEU A 30 20.27 -6.11 5.84
N GLY A 31 20.70 -4.90 6.22
CA GLY A 31 22.11 -4.50 6.18
C GLY A 31 22.64 -4.20 4.78
N PHE A 32 21.78 -3.88 3.81
CA PHE A 32 22.18 -3.43 2.48
C PHE A 32 21.65 -2.03 2.19
N ASP A 33 22.42 -1.20 1.49
CA ASP A 33 21.97 0.13 1.05
C ASP A 33 21.85 0.13 -0.48
N LEU A 34 20.63 0.36 -0.96
CA LEU A 34 20.36 0.52 -2.38
C LEU A 34 19.95 1.99 -2.61
N SER A 35 20.94 2.88 -2.63
CA SER A 35 20.73 4.30 -2.88
C SER A 35 20.40 4.55 -4.36
N ILE A 36 19.11 4.73 -4.65
CA ILE A 36 18.63 5.12 -5.98
C ILE A 36 18.22 6.60 -5.95
N PRO A 37 18.59 7.42 -6.95
CA PRO A 37 18.06 8.77 -7.06
C PRO A 37 16.53 8.73 -7.13
N TYR A 38 15.86 9.58 -6.35
CA TYR A 38 14.40 9.66 -6.27
C TYR A 38 13.70 8.37 -5.79
N GLN A 39 14.40 7.51 -5.03
CA GLN A 39 13.86 6.26 -4.46
C GLN A 39 12.50 6.45 -3.77
N SER A 40 12.31 7.51 -3.00
CA SER A 40 11.03 7.82 -2.34
C SER A 40 9.88 7.99 -3.35
N TYR A 41 10.12 8.62 -4.49
CA TYR A 41 9.12 8.79 -5.56
C TYR A 41 8.84 7.48 -6.29
N VAL A 42 9.85 6.62 -6.48
CA VAL A 42 9.67 5.29 -7.09
C VAL A 42 8.83 4.40 -6.18
N VAL A 43 9.18 4.35 -4.88
CA VAL A 43 8.41 3.62 -3.86
C VAL A 43 6.99 4.15 -3.78
N PHE A 44 6.82 5.48 -3.83
CA PHE A 44 5.50 6.10 -3.87
C PHE A 44 4.69 5.63 -5.08
N ALA A 45 5.22 5.72 -6.29
CA ALA A 45 4.52 5.31 -7.51
C ALA A 45 4.11 3.83 -7.49
N LEU A 46 5.02 2.93 -7.06
CA LEU A 46 4.71 1.50 -6.91
C LEU A 46 3.64 1.26 -5.84
N SER A 47 3.74 1.96 -4.71
CA SER A 47 2.77 1.87 -3.60
C SER A 47 1.40 2.41 -4.01
N THR A 48 1.33 3.46 -4.83
CA THR A 48 0.09 3.96 -5.42
C THR A 48 -0.60 2.90 -6.26
N VAL A 49 0.15 2.22 -7.14
CA VAL A 49 -0.41 1.13 -7.96
C VAL A 49 -0.92 -0.01 -7.07
N LEU A 50 -0.15 -0.40 -6.05
CA LEU A 50 -0.55 -1.43 -5.10
C LEU A 50 -1.81 -1.03 -4.30
N PHE A 51 -1.88 0.21 -3.83
CA PHE A 51 -3.01 0.74 -3.08
C PHE A 51 -4.29 0.74 -3.90
N PHE A 52 -4.25 1.24 -5.15
CA PHE A 52 -5.43 1.26 -6.00
C PHE A 52 -5.81 -0.12 -6.53
N TYR A 53 -4.86 -0.94 -6.99
CA TYR A 53 -5.18 -2.23 -7.60
C TYR A 53 -5.46 -3.32 -6.55
N GLY A 54 -4.58 -3.45 -5.56
CA GLY A 54 -4.69 -4.44 -4.49
C GLY A 54 -5.68 -4.05 -3.40
N GLY A 55 -5.73 -2.76 -3.07
CA GLY A 55 -6.58 -2.21 -2.01
C GLY A 55 -8.05 -2.01 -2.41
N TRP A 56 -8.38 -1.96 -3.71
CA TRP A 56 -9.74 -1.70 -4.21
C TRP A 56 -10.86 -2.46 -3.49
N PRO A 57 -10.82 -3.81 -3.31
CA PRO A 57 -11.91 -4.53 -2.66
C PRO A 57 -12.12 -4.09 -1.19
N PHE A 58 -11.06 -3.70 -0.49
CA PHE A 58 -11.12 -3.21 0.88
C PHE A 58 -11.67 -1.78 0.93
N LEU A 59 -11.27 -0.93 -0.01
CA LEU A 59 -11.78 0.45 -0.11
C LEU A 59 -13.27 0.48 -0.48
N ALA A 60 -13.68 -0.35 -1.45
CA ALA A 60 -15.08 -0.51 -1.81
C ALA A 60 -15.89 -1.09 -0.63
N GLY A 61 -15.37 -2.15 0.01
CA GLY A 61 -16.01 -2.76 1.18
C GLY A 61 -16.13 -1.81 2.37
N LEU A 62 -15.13 -0.96 2.60
CA LEU A 62 -15.17 0.10 3.61
C LEU A 62 -16.34 1.06 3.37
N LEU A 63 -16.48 1.57 2.14
CA LEU A 63 -17.57 2.49 1.82
C LEU A 63 -18.94 1.85 2.02
N ASP A 64 -19.08 0.57 1.68
CA ASP A 64 -20.34 -0.17 1.85
C ASP A 64 -20.67 -0.47 3.32
N GLU A 65 -19.68 -0.89 4.12
CA GLU A 65 -19.84 -1.16 5.55
C GLU A 65 -20.15 0.12 6.34
N VAL A 66 -19.46 1.23 6.02
CA VAL A 66 -19.69 2.54 6.66
C VAL A 66 -21.09 3.06 6.34
N LYS A 67 -21.56 2.94 5.08
CA LYS A 67 -22.94 3.31 4.71
C LYS A 67 -23.99 2.51 5.47
N LYS A 68 -23.70 1.24 5.76
CA LYS A 68 -24.59 0.34 6.51
C LYS A 68 -24.46 0.50 8.03
N LEU A 69 -23.58 1.39 8.50
CA LEU A 69 -23.25 1.58 9.93
C LEU A 69 -22.85 0.26 10.62
N GLN A 70 -22.23 -0.64 9.87
CA GLN A 70 -21.77 -1.95 10.33
C GLN A 70 -20.29 -2.12 9.98
N PRO A 71 -19.38 -1.44 10.71
CA PRO A 71 -17.96 -1.55 10.46
C PRO A 71 -17.48 -2.97 10.76
N GLY A 72 -16.81 -3.56 9.79
CA GLY A 72 -16.26 -4.91 9.85
C GLY A 72 -14.80 -4.96 9.42
N MET A 73 -14.39 -6.11 8.89
CA MET A 73 -13.02 -6.37 8.47
C MET A 73 -12.60 -5.48 7.31
N MET A 74 -13.50 -5.20 6.36
CA MET A 74 -13.17 -4.38 5.19
C MET A 74 -12.91 -2.93 5.58
N THR A 75 -13.71 -2.38 6.50
CA THR A 75 -13.51 -1.04 7.05
C THR A 75 -12.16 -0.94 7.78
N LEU A 76 -11.83 -1.91 8.63
CA LEU A 76 -10.58 -1.88 9.39
C LEU A 76 -9.35 -1.91 8.47
N ILE A 77 -9.32 -2.84 7.51
CA ILE A 77 -8.20 -2.95 6.56
C ILE A 77 -8.17 -1.72 5.65
N GLY A 78 -9.31 -1.31 5.09
CA GLY A 78 -9.43 -0.16 4.21
C GLY A 78 -8.94 1.14 4.87
N LEU A 79 -9.27 1.33 6.16
CA LEU A 79 -8.78 2.47 6.93
C LEU A 79 -7.27 2.40 7.11
N ALA A 80 -6.73 1.25 7.52
CA ALA A 80 -5.31 1.07 7.77
C ALA A 80 -4.46 1.38 6.51
N ILE A 81 -4.85 0.83 5.36
CA ILE A 81 -4.13 1.09 4.09
C ILE A 81 -4.26 2.55 3.66
N THR A 82 -5.40 3.19 3.91
CA THR A 82 -5.64 4.60 3.54
C THR A 82 -4.78 5.53 4.39
N VAL A 83 -4.79 5.33 5.71
CA VAL A 83 -3.96 6.12 6.64
C VAL A 83 -2.48 5.95 6.30
N ALA A 84 -2.03 4.71 6.07
CA ALA A 84 -0.65 4.43 5.69
C ALA A 84 -0.25 5.11 4.37
N TYR A 85 -1.12 5.06 3.35
CA TYR A 85 -0.87 5.69 2.06
C TYR A 85 -0.82 7.23 2.17
N VAL A 86 -1.78 7.85 2.85
CA VAL A 86 -1.83 9.30 3.02
C VAL A 86 -0.63 9.81 3.81
N TYR A 87 -0.28 9.15 4.91
CA TYR A 87 0.90 9.50 5.72
C TYR A 87 2.20 9.36 4.92
N SER A 88 2.36 8.26 4.17
CA SER A 88 3.55 8.06 3.32
C SER A 88 3.62 9.11 2.21
N SER A 89 2.48 9.45 1.59
CA SER A 89 2.38 10.51 0.58
C SER A 89 2.84 11.85 1.16
N ALA A 90 2.33 12.20 2.33
CA ALA A 90 2.67 13.41 3.05
C ALA A 90 4.18 13.56 3.26
N ILE A 91 4.86 12.49 3.71
CA ILE A 91 6.32 12.47 3.90
C ILE A 91 7.04 12.69 2.57
N VAL A 92 6.61 12.02 1.51
CA VAL A 92 7.23 12.13 0.17
C VAL A 92 7.12 13.57 -0.38
N PHE A 93 6.04 14.29 -0.07
CA PHE A 93 5.81 15.67 -0.52
C PHE A 93 6.37 16.75 0.42
N GLY A 94 7.15 16.38 1.43
CA GLY A 94 7.94 17.34 2.21
C GLY A 94 7.43 17.61 3.63
N LEU A 95 6.50 16.80 4.14
CA LEU A 95 6.27 16.80 5.59
C LEU A 95 7.43 16.07 6.28
N PRO A 96 8.02 16.64 7.34
CA PRO A 96 8.99 15.93 8.15
C PRO A 96 8.28 14.75 8.82
N GLY A 97 8.74 13.53 8.49
CA GLY A 97 8.30 12.28 9.09
C GLY A 97 9.04 11.98 10.38
#